data_AF-A0A183SMZ4-F1
#
_entry.id   AF-A0A183SMZ4-F1
#
_cell.length_a   1.000
_cell.length_b   1.000
_cell.length_c   1.000
_cell.angle_alpha   90.00
_cell.angle_beta   90.00
_cell.angle_gamma   90.00
#
_symmetry.space_group_name_H-M   'P 1'
#
loop_
_entity.id
_entity.type
_entity.pdbx_description
1 polymer ?
#
loop_
_entity_poly.entity_id
_entity_poly.type
_entity_poly.pdbx_seq_one_letter_code
_entity_poly.pdbx_strand_id
1 'polypeptide(L)'
;MDLRTDATKADFFRCRRLVQQRLREMQDAWMVRKTEEIQGHADRNEIISFFKAIKTIYGPCIRGTAPLLSSDGKTLLTEKSQILKRLAEHFRIVLNCSSAISDSDIDRLPQVYTNNDQDLPRSLSETIRAVQLISSGKAPGSDAIPPEVYKHGGPRLMAELTALFQEMWCHRQVAADFQW
;
A
#
# COMPACT_ATOMS: atom_id res chain seq x y z
N MET A 1 -2.77 4.18 -72.03
CA MET A 1 -2.43 4.18 -70.58
C MET A 1 -2.71 2.79 -70.04
N ASP A 2 -1.72 2.19 -69.40
CA ASP A 2 -1.59 0.73 -69.19
C ASP A 2 -2.50 0.14 -68.09
N LEU A 3 -3.63 -0.42 -68.51
CA LEU A 3 -4.55 -1.22 -67.68
C LEU A 3 -3.86 -2.36 -66.90
N ARG A 4 -2.73 -2.89 -67.41
CA ARG A 4 -1.96 -3.98 -66.79
C ARG A 4 -1.20 -3.55 -65.54
N THR A 5 -0.72 -2.31 -65.51
CA THR A 5 0.05 -1.74 -64.39
C THR A 5 -0.87 -1.37 -63.23
N ASP A 6 -2.09 -0.91 -63.54
CA ASP A 6 -3.12 -0.57 -62.55
C ASP A 6 -3.71 -1.82 -61.88
N ALA A 7 -3.94 -2.91 -62.61
CA ALA A 7 -4.38 -4.18 -62.04
C ALA A 7 -3.36 -4.76 -61.05
N THR A 8 -2.07 -4.75 -61.40
CA THR A 8 -0.98 -5.25 -60.54
C THR A 8 -0.84 -4.43 -59.26
N LYS A 9 -1.06 -3.11 -59.35
CA LYS A 9 -1.06 -2.19 -58.20
C LYS A 9 -2.27 -2.42 -57.28
N ALA A 10 -3.45 -2.66 -57.84
CA ALA A 10 -4.66 -2.99 -57.08
C ALA A 10 -4.49 -4.31 -56.29
N ASP A 11 -3.90 -5.32 -56.91
CA ASP A 11 -3.62 -6.60 -56.25
C ASP A 11 -2.60 -6.46 -55.11
N PHE A 12 -1.56 -5.65 -55.29
CA PHE A 12 -0.62 -5.34 -54.21
C PHE A 12 -1.31 -4.70 -52.99
N PHE A 13 -2.16 -3.69 -53.19
CA PHE A 13 -2.87 -3.04 -52.08
C PHE A 13 -3.88 -3.99 -51.42
N ARG A 14 -4.53 -4.87 -52.19
CA ARG A 14 -5.42 -5.92 -51.66
C ARG A 14 -4.66 -6.87 -50.75
N CYS A 15 -3.51 -7.39 -51.20
CA CYS A 15 -2.64 -8.26 -50.41
C CYS A 15 -2.12 -7.55 -49.15
N ARG A 16 -1.68 -6.29 -49.27
CA ARG A 16 -1.24 -5.49 -48.11
C ARG A 16 -2.34 -5.33 -47.07
N ARG A 17 -3.57 -5.03 -47.52
CA ARG A 17 -4.74 -4.88 -46.63
C ARG A 17 -5.07 -6.17 -45.90
N LEU A 18 -5.04 -7.30 -46.59
CA LEU A 18 -5.27 -8.64 -46.01
C LEU A 18 -4.22 -8.97 -44.94
N VAL A 19 -2.94 -8.75 -45.23
CA VAL A 19 -1.86 -9.00 -44.26
C VAL A 19 -2.00 -8.08 -43.04
N GLN A 20 -2.27 -6.79 -43.24
CA GLN A 20 -2.47 -5.84 -42.14
C GLN A 20 -3.71 -6.17 -41.31
N GLN A 21 -4.79 -6.61 -41.93
CA GLN A 21 -5.98 -7.07 -41.23
C GLN A 21 -5.66 -8.30 -40.38
N ARG A 22 -4.98 -9.30 -40.96
CA ARG A 22 -4.63 -10.52 -40.24
C ARG A 22 -3.71 -10.24 -39.05
N LEU A 23 -2.77 -9.32 -39.21
CA LEU A 23 -1.89 -8.90 -38.13
C LEU A 23 -2.67 -8.26 -36.97
N ARG A 24 -3.65 -7.39 -37.27
CA ARG A 24 -4.53 -6.80 -36.24
C ARG A 24 -5.35 -7.87 -35.53
N GLU A 25 -6.00 -8.76 -36.27
CA GLU A 25 -6.77 -9.88 -35.68
C GLU A 25 -5.92 -10.73 -34.74
N MET A 26 -4.66 -11.01 -35.11
CA MET A 26 -3.72 -11.76 -34.27
C MET A 26 -3.32 -10.99 -33.00
N GLN A 27 -3.09 -9.68 -33.12
CA GLN A 27 -2.77 -8.82 -31.98
C GLN A 27 -3.96 -8.70 -31.01
N ASP A 28 -5.16 -8.47 -31.53
CA ASP A 28 -6.39 -8.35 -30.75
C ASP A 28 -6.69 -9.66 -30.01
N ALA A 29 -6.58 -10.81 -30.70
CA ALA A 29 -6.76 -12.13 -30.07
C ALA A 29 -5.73 -12.41 -28.97
N TRP A 30 -4.49 -11.96 -29.14
CA TRP A 30 -3.47 -12.06 -28.10
C TRP A 30 -3.79 -11.15 -26.90
N MET A 31 -4.24 -9.92 -27.15
CA MET A 31 -4.64 -8.97 -26.10
C MET A 31 -5.81 -9.50 -25.27
N VAL A 32 -6.87 -10.00 -25.92
CA VAL A 32 -8.04 -10.58 -25.23
C VAL A 32 -7.61 -11.70 -24.29
N ARG A 33 -6.81 -12.65 -24.79
CA ARG A 33 -6.28 -13.75 -23.97
C ARG A 33 -5.46 -13.28 -22.79
N LYS A 34 -4.66 -12.22 -22.97
CA LYS A 34 -3.85 -11.64 -21.89
C LYS A 34 -4.71 -10.97 -20.82
N THR A 35 -5.78 -10.29 -21.23
CA THR A 35 -6.74 -9.68 -20.30
C THR A 35 -7.46 -10.76 -19.47
N GLU A 36 -7.89 -11.86 -20.10
CA GLU A 36 -8.52 -12.98 -19.41
C GLU A 36 -7.57 -13.63 -18.38
N GLU A 37 -6.30 -13.83 -18.74
CA GLU A 37 -5.27 -14.36 -17.83
C GLU A 37 -5.08 -13.45 -16.59
N ILE A 38 -4.94 -12.14 -16.81
CA ILE A 38 -4.76 -11.15 -15.75
C ILE A 38 -5.99 -11.08 -14.85
N GLN A 39 -7.19 -11.03 -15.44
CA GLN A 39 -8.43 -11.01 -14.69
C GLN A 39 -8.59 -12.29 -13.87
N GLY A 40 -8.29 -13.46 -14.43
CA GLY A 40 -8.33 -14.71 -13.71
C GLY A 40 -7.39 -14.74 -12.50
N HIS A 41 -6.20 -14.13 -12.59
CA HIS A 41 -5.33 -13.97 -11.42
C HIS A 41 -5.92 -13.03 -10.35
N ALA A 42 -6.57 -11.94 -10.77
CA ALA A 42 -7.23 -11.02 -9.85
C ALA A 42 -8.40 -11.71 -9.12
N ASP A 43 -9.24 -12.44 -9.85
CA ASP A 43 -10.41 -13.15 -9.30
C ASP A 43 -10.01 -14.23 -8.29
N ARG A 44 -8.86 -14.88 -8.50
CA ARG A 44 -8.28 -15.87 -7.56
C ARG A 44 -7.43 -15.26 -6.45
N ASN A 45 -7.33 -13.93 -6.37
CA ASN A 45 -6.46 -13.20 -5.43
C ASN A 45 -4.98 -13.62 -5.50
N GLU A 46 -4.50 -14.03 -6.68
CA GLU A 46 -3.13 -14.45 -6.94
C GLU A 46 -2.24 -13.25 -7.28
N ILE A 47 -2.02 -12.36 -6.31
CA ILE A 47 -1.36 -11.05 -6.51
C ILE A 47 0.01 -11.18 -7.19
N ILE A 48 0.84 -12.16 -6.82
CA ILE A 48 2.17 -12.35 -7.41
C ILE A 48 2.07 -12.71 -8.90
N SER A 49 1.15 -13.60 -9.27
CA SER A 49 0.93 -14.02 -10.65
C SER A 49 0.34 -12.89 -11.49
N PHE A 50 -0.59 -12.12 -10.92
CA PHE A 50 -1.15 -10.91 -11.53
C PHE A 50 -0.06 -9.91 -11.93
N PHE A 51 0.85 -9.56 -11.01
CA PHE A 51 1.95 -8.64 -11.31
C PHE A 51 2.94 -9.21 -12.33
N LYS A 52 3.20 -10.53 -12.30
CA LYS A 52 4.04 -11.19 -13.32
C LYS A 52 3.41 -11.08 -14.72
N ALA A 53 2.11 -11.35 -14.84
CA ALA A 53 1.38 -11.29 -16.11
C ALA A 53 1.34 -9.86 -16.69
N ILE A 54 1.11 -8.84 -15.86
CA ILE A 54 1.21 -7.43 -16.27
C ILE A 54 2.61 -7.11 -16.80
N LYS A 55 3.66 -7.54 -16.08
CA LYS A 55 5.04 -7.29 -16.47
C LYS A 55 5.39 -7.91 -17.84
N THR A 56 4.75 -9.02 -18.23
CA THR A 56 4.93 -9.61 -19.56
C THR A 56 4.41 -8.72 -20.69
N ILE A 57 3.36 -7.92 -20.47
CA ILE A 57 2.81 -7.00 -21.48
C ILE A 57 3.74 -5.79 -21.69
N TYR A 58 4.18 -5.19 -20.59
CA TYR A 58 5.05 -3.99 -20.64
C TYR A 58 6.52 -4.32 -20.92
N GLY A 59 6.88 -5.61 -20.91
CA GLY A 59 8.26 -6.07 -21.12
C GLY A 59 9.17 -5.78 -19.92
N PRO A 60 10.50 -5.89 -20.10
CA PRO A 60 11.46 -5.50 -19.08
C PRO A 60 11.22 -4.04 -18.70
N CYS A 61 10.73 -3.82 -17.48
CA CYS A 61 10.63 -2.47 -16.93
C CYS A 61 12.06 -1.90 -16.90
N ILE A 62 12.33 -0.95 -17.79
CA ILE A 62 13.56 -0.14 -17.73
C ILE A 62 13.40 0.63 -16.43
N ARG A 63 14.12 0.21 -15.39
CA ARG A 63 14.21 0.95 -14.13
C ARG A 63 15.04 2.20 -14.41
N GLY A 64 14.45 3.16 -15.12
CA GLY A 64 14.93 4.52 -15.12
C GLY A 64 14.74 5.02 -13.70
N THR A 65 15.84 5.21 -12.99
CA THR A 65 15.80 5.99 -11.76
C THR A 65 15.31 7.38 -12.16
N ALA A 66 14.10 7.76 -11.77
CA ALA A 66 13.58 9.09 -12.05
C ALA A 66 14.48 10.10 -11.33
N PRO A 67 15.13 11.04 -12.06
CA PRO A 67 15.99 12.01 -11.42
C PRO A 67 15.16 12.93 -10.54
N LEU A 68 15.67 13.21 -9.33
CA LEU A 68 15.04 14.14 -8.40
C LEU A 68 15.77 15.48 -8.41
N LEU A 69 15.07 16.56 -8.08
CA LEU A 69 15.73 17.84 -7.81
C LEU A 69 16.30 17.87 -6.39
N SER A 70 17.48 18.47 -6.25
CA SER A 70 18.04 18.88 -4.96
C SER A 70 17.11 19.85 -4.22
N SER A 71 17.34 20.07 -2.93
CA SER A 71 16.53 20.96 -2.09
C SER A 71 16.53 22.41 -2.58
N ASP A 72 17.58 22.84 -3.26
CA ASP A 72 17.72 24.15 -3.90
C ASP A 72 17.09 24.24 -5.30
N GLY A 73 16.58 23.12 -5.84
CA GLY A 73 15.93 23.05 -7.16
C GLY A 73 16.87 23.20 -8.37
N LYS A 74 18.18 23.29 -8.17
CA LYS A 74 19.14 23.60 -9.25
C LYS A 74 19.84 22.39 -9.84
N THR A 75 19.99 21.32 -9.06
CA THR A 75 20.72 20.12 -9.49
C THR A 75 19.78 18.92 -9.62
N LEU A 76 19.93 18.16 -10.70
CA LEU A 76 19.26 16.89 -10.91
C LEU A 76 20.10 15.76 -10.32
N LEU A 77 19.54 15.09 -9.33
CA LEU A 77 20.09 13.92 -8.66
C LEU A 77 19.69 12.68 -9.45
N THR A 78 20.67 12.04 -10.09
CA THR A 78 20.49 10.82 -10.90
C THR A 78 21.00 9.58 -10.16
N GLU A 79 21.93 9.75 -9.22
CA GLU A 79 22.49 8.66 -8.43
C GLU A 79 21.53 8.20 -7.32
N LYS A 80 21.39 6.87 -7.17
CA LYS A 80 20.51 6.26 -6.18
C LYS A 80 20.82 6.70 -4.74
N SER A 81 22.08 6.81 -4.37
CA SER A 81 22.52 7.26 -3.03
C SER A 81 22.08 8.69 -2.75
N GLN A 82 22.23 9.58 -3.73
CA GLN A 82 21.86 11.00 -3.63
C GLN A 82 20.33 11.16 -3.55
N ILE A 83 19.59 10.39 -4.34
CA ILE A 83 18.12 10.34 -4.30
C ILE A 83 17.61 9.89 -2.92
N LEU A 84 18.18 8.82 -2.37
CA LEU A 84 17.80 8.31 -1.04
C LEU A 84 18.10 9.34 0.05
N LYS A 85 19.25 10.03 -0.03
CA LYS A 85 19.62 11.10 0.91
C LYS A 85 18.64 12.27 0.82
N ARG A 86 18.26 12.70 -0.39
CA ARG A 86 17.29 13.78 -0.62
C ARG A 86 15.89 13.42 -0.11
N LEU A 87 15.47 12.17 -0.28
CA LEU A 87 14.21 11.67 0.26
C LEU A 87 14.23 11.68 1.79
N ALA A 88 15.30 11.18 2.42
CA ALA A 88 15.45 11.22 3.88
C ALA A 88 15.41 12.66 4.42
N GLU A 89 16.06 13.60 3.75
CA GLU A 89 15.99 15.03 4.09
C GLU A 89 14.56 15.58 3.98
N HIS A 90 13.87 15.30 2.87
CA HIS A 90 12.49 15.75 2.65
C HIS A 90 11.55 15.23 3.73
N PHE A 91 11.57 13.91 3.99
CA PHE A 91 10.71 13.31 5.02
C PHE A 91 11.08 13.78 6.42
N ARG A 92 12.36 14.04 6.71
CA ARG A 92 12.75 14.62 7.99
C ARG A 92 12.09 15.98 8.21
N ILE A 93 12.06 16.84 7.19
CA ILE A 93 11.42 18.16 7.26
C ILE A 93 9.90 18.03 7.39
N VAL A 94 9.28 17.18 6.58
CA VAL A 94 7.82 16.99 6.56
C VAL A 94 7.31 16.40 7.88
N LEU A 95 7.99 15.37 8.40
CA LEU A 95 7.52 14.60 9.56
C LEU A 95 8.00 15.19 10.90
N ASN A 96 9.15 15.86 10.93
CA ASN A 96 9.68 16.48 12.15
C ASN A 96 9.59 18.01 12.07
N CYS A 97 8.58 18.53 11.38
CA CYS A 97 8.32 19.97 11.39
C CYS A 97 8.04 20.37 12.85
N SER A 98 8.89 21.24 13.41
CA SER A 98 8.65 21.81 14.73
C SER A 98 7.40 22.66 14.64
N SER A 99 6.28 22.14 15.12
CA SER A 99 5.02 22.89 15.18
C SER A 99 5.16 23.94 16.28
N ALA A 100 5.59 25.14 15.92
CA ALA A 100 5.42 26.33 16.75
C ALA A 100 3.95 26.75 16.68
N ILE A 101 3.08 25.94 17.30
CA ILE A 101 1.67 26.32 17.46
C ILE A 101 1.68 27.52 18.40
N SER A 102 1.13 28.64 17.95
CA SER A 102 1.05 29.83 18.80
C SER A 102 -0.05 29.61 19.85
N ASP A 103 0.18 30.07 21.08
CA ASP A 103 -0.87 30.03 22.12
C ASP A 103 -2.15 30.73 21.65
N SER A 104 -2.01 31.76 20.81
CA SER A 104 -3.15 32.45 20.20
C SER A 104 -3.98 31.59 19.23
N ASP A 105 -3.38 30.60 18.57
CA ASP A 105 -4.10 29.65 17.72
C ASP A 105 -4.79 28.57 18.57
N ILE A 106 -4.18 28.17 19.70
CA ILE A 106 -4.76 27.25 20.68
C ILE A 106 -5.99 27.88 21.35
N ASP A 107 -5.90 29.16 21.72
CA ASP A 107 -7.00 29.92 22.33
C ASP A 107 -8.20 30.12 21.38
N ARG A 108 -7.97 30.07 20.06
CA ARG A 108 -9.02 30.17 19.04
C ARG A 108 -9.75 28.85 18.80
N LEU A 109 -9.19 27.72 19.21
CA LEU A 109 -9.84 26.41 19.06
C LEU A 109 -11.00 26.29 20.06
N PRO A 110 -12.21 25.91 19.60
CA PRO A 110 -13.32 25.65 20.51
C PRO A 110 -12.95 24.48 21.43
N GLN A 111 -12.77 24.78 22.71
CA GLN A 111 -12.44 23.80 23.73
C GLN A 111 -13.67 22.91 23.95
N VAL A 112 -13.56 21.65 23.54
CA VAL A 112 -14.54 20.61 23.88
C VAL A 112 -14.33 20.24 25.35
N TYR A 113 -15.42 19.96 26.07
CA TYR A 113 -15.31 19.50 27.46
C TYR A 113 -14.32 18.34 27.56
N THR A 114 -13.34 18.45 28.46
CA THR A 114 -12.33 17.42 28.68
C THR A 114 -13.02 16.11 28.99
N ASN A 115 -12.84 15.12 28.12
CA ASN A 115 -13.48 13.82 28.28
C ASN A 115 -12.68 13.02 29.31
N ASN A 116 -12.95 13.30 30.59
CA ASN A 116 -12.26 12.71 31.73
C ASN A 116 -12.32 11.17 31.73
N ASP A 117 -13.26 10.59 30.98
CA ASP A 117 -13.37 9.14 30.73
C ASP A 117 -12.09 8.53 30.15
N GLN A 118 -11.27 9.30 29.40
CA GLN A 118 -10.03 8.80 28.81
C GLN A 118 -8.88 8.67 29.82
N ASP A 119 -8.94 9.38 30.95
CA ASP A 119 -7.92 9.32 32.01
C ASP A 119 -8.19 8.21 33.02
N LEU A 120 -9.35 7.55 32.94
CA LEU A 120 -9.67 6.43 33.80
C LEU A 120 -8.86 5.19 33.44
N PRO A 121 -8.44 4.41 34.44
CA PRO A 121 -7.83 3.11 34.22
C PRO A 121 -8.78 2.22 33.41
N ARG A 122 -8.22 1.50 32.45
CA ARG A 122 -8.96 0.62 31.53
C ARG A 122 -9.90 -0.30 32.31
N SER A 123 -11.18 -0.35 31.92
CA SER A 123 -12.16 -1.22 32.58
C SER A 123 -12.19 -2.63 31.95
N LEU A 124 -12.67 -3.62 32.71
CA LEU A 124 -12.85 -4.99 32.22
C LEU A 124 -13.74 -5.04 30.97
N SER A 125 -14.82 -4.25 30.95
CA SER A 125 -15.74 -4.17 29.81
C SER A 125 -15.08 -3.65 28.54
N GLU A 126 -14.15 -2.69 28.67
CA GLU A 126 -13.39 -2.16 27.54
C GLU A 126 -12.41 -3.19 26.99
N THR A 127 -11.71 -3.91 27.88
CA THR A 127 -10.79 -4.98 27.48
C THR A 127 -11.55 -6.08 26.72
N ILE A 128 -12.71 -6.52 27.23
CA ILE A 128 -13.56 -7.52 26.55
C ILE A 128 -13.97 -7.01 25.16
N ARG A 129 -14.45 -5.77 25.06
CA ARG A 129 -14.87 -5.17 23.79
C ARG A 129 -13.70 -5.06 22.81
N ALA A 130 -12.54 -4.64 23.27
CA ALA A 130 -11.33 -4.52 22.45
C ALA A 130 -10.88 -5.88 21.91
N VAL A 131 -10.86 -6.93 22.74
CA VAL A 131 -10.48 -8.27 22.29
C VAL A 131 -11.50 -8.84 21.29
N GLN A 132 -12.79 -8.61 21.50
CA GLN A 132 -13.83 -9.02 20.55
C GLN A 132 -13.67 -8.35 19.17
N LEU A 133 -13.17 -7.11 19.13
CA LEU A 133 -12.92 -6.36 17.89
C LEU A 133 -11.67 -6.83 17.11
N ILE A 134 -10.78 -7.62 17.72
CA ILE A 134 -9.63 -8.19 17.01
C ILE A 134 -10.15 -9.07 15.86
N SER A 135 -9.49 -9.06 14.70
CA SER A 135 -9.88 -9.94 13.59
C SER A 135 -9.32 -11.36 13.79
N SER A 136 -10.13 -12.39 13.48
CA SER A 136 -9.68 -13.79 13.50
C SER A 136 -8.95 -14.16 12.20
N GLY A 137 -8.08 -15.16 12.26
CA GLY A 137 -7.30 -15.64 11.10
C GLY A 137 -6.14 -14.73 10.69
N LYS A 138 -5.71 -13.81 11.57
CA LYS A 138 -4.47 -13.04 11.36
C LYS A 138 -3.27 -13.87 11.78
N ALA A 139 -2.15 -13.68 11.09
CA ALA A 139 -0.88 -14.28 11.48
C ALA A 139 -0.50 -13.78 12.90
N PRO A 140 -0.01 -14.67 13.79
CA PRO A 140 0.53 -14.28 15.08
C PRO A 140 1.65 -13.24 14.97
N GLY A 141 1.85 -12.45 16.02
CA GLY A 141 2.97 -11.53 16.12
C GLY A 141 4.30 -12.26 16.40
N SER A 142 5.33 -11.50 16.79
CA SER A 142 6.62 -12.07 17.25
C SER A 142 6.48 -12.94 18.50
N ASP A 143 5.40 -12.74 19.27
CA ASP A 143 5.01 -13.57 20.41
C ASP A 143 4.49 -14.96 20.01
N ALA A 144 4.23 -15.20 18.72
CA ALA A 144 3.63 -16.41 18.18
C ALA A 144 2.25 -16.75 18.77
N ILE A 145 1.55 -15.78 19.39
CA ILE A 145 0.23 -15.99 19.99
C ILE A 145 -0.87 -15.62 18.97
N PRO A 146 -1.71 -16.58 18.54
CA PRO A 146 -2.79 -16.28 17.61
C PRO A 146 -3.91 -15.48 18.30
N PRO A 147 -4.60 -14.58 17.57
CA PRO A 147 -5.68 -13.73 18.11
C PRO A 147 -6.84 -14.54 18.71
N GLU A 148 -7.02 -15.79 18.27
CA GLU A 148 -8.01 -16.74 18.79
C GLU A 148 -7.80 -17.04 20.27
N VAL A 149 -6.55 -17.07 20.76
CA VAL A 149 -6.25 -17.33 22.18
C VAL A 149 -6.85 -16.24 23.05
N TYR A 150 -6.70 -14.98 22.65
CA TYR A 150 -7.28 -13.87 23.39
C TYR A 150 -8.81 -13.91 23.34
N LYS A 151 -9.40 -14.17 22.18
CA LYS A 151 -10.87 -14.25 22.02
C LYS A 151 -11.52 -15.37 22.84
N HIS A 152 -10.84 -16.51 22.94
CA HIS A 152 -11.39 -17.72 23.56
C HIS A 152 -10.84 -17.99 24.97
N GLY A 153 -9.90 -17.18 25.47
CA GLY A 153 -9.29 -17.36 26.80
C GLY A 153 -10.21 -17.10 28.00
N GLY A 154 -11.45 -16.65 27.74
CA GLY A 154 -12.51 -16.57 28.73
C GLY A 154 -12.33 -15.47 29.78
N PRO A 155 -13.21 -15.42 30.79
CA PRO A 155 -13.27 -14.33 31.76
C PRO A 155 -11.98 -14.15 32.59
N ARG A 156 -11.27 -15.25 32.86
CA ARG A 156 -10.03 -15.22 33.64
C ARG A 156 -8.92 -14.51 32.87
N LEU A 157 -8.74 -14.81 31.58
CA LEU A 157 -7.76 -14.10 30.75
C LEU A 157 -8.10 -12.62 30.61
N MET A 158 -9.39 -12.28 30.47
CA MET A 158 -9.83 -10.88 30.41
C MET A 158 -9.47 -10.12 31.68
N ALA A 159 -9.66 -10.73 32.85
CA ALA A 159 -9.33 -10.12 34.13
C ALA A 159 -7.81 -9.85 34.27
N GLU A 160 -6.97 -10.82 33.90
CA GLU A 160 -5.51 -10.67 33.95
C GLU A 160 -5.01 -9.60 32.96
N LEU A 161 -5.54 -9.58 31.74
CA LEU A 161 -5.21 -8.55 30.75
C LEU A 161 -5.62 -7.15 31.22
N THR A 162 -6.81 -7.02 31.82
CA THR A 162 -7.24 -5.74 32.40
C THR A 162 -6.32 -5.30 33.53
N ALA A 163 -5.94 -6.20 34.45
CA ALA A 163 -5.01 -5.89 35.53
C ALA A 163 -3.65 -5.41 34.99
N LEU A 164 -3.10 -6.09 33.99
CA LEU A 164 -1.85 -5.71 33.32
C LEU A 164 -1.95 -4.30 32.70
N PHE A 165 -3.03 -4.00 31.96
CA PHE A 165 -3.21 -2.68 31.37
C PHE A 165 -3.36 -1.58 32.41
N GLN A 166 -4.03 -1.86 33.52
CA GLN A 166 -4.15 -0.91 34.63
C GLN A 166 -2.80 -0.66 35.31
N GLU A 167 -2.00 -1.71 35.49
CA GLU A 167 -0.65 -1.59 36.06
C GLU A 167 0.25 -0.71 35.18
N MET A 168 0.25 -0.98 33.86
CA MET A 168 0.96 -0.17 32.88
C MET A 168 0.48 1.29 32.88
N TRP A 169 -0.83 1.51 33.01
CA TRP A 169 -1.43 2.85 33.05
C TRP A 169 -0.99 3.64 34.28
N CYS A 170 -1.04 3.02 35.47
CA CYS A 170 -0.67 3.67 36.73
C CYS A 170 0.83 3.97 36.82
N HIS A 171 1.69 3.07 36.34
CA HIS A 171 3.14 3.22 36.47
C HIS A 171 3.80 3.86 35.24
N ARG A 172 3.06 4.10 34.15
CA ARG A 172 3.57 4.56 32.85
C ARG A 172 4.78 3.77 32.36
N GLN A 173 4.83 2.48 32.66
CA GLN A 173 5.87 1.56 32.23
C GLN A 173 5.25 0.47 31.36
N VAL A 174 5.92 0.14 30.26
CA VAL A 174 5.54 -0.95 29.36
C VAL A 174 6.52 -2.09 29.56
N ALA A 175 6.07 -3.34 29.36
CA ALA A 175 6.93 -4.52 29.45
C ALA A 175 8.19 -4.34 28.59
N ALA A 176 9.35 -4.71 29.14
CA ALA A 176 10.66 -4.49 28.51
C ALA A 176 10.80 -5.15 27.13
N ASP A 177 10.03 -6.22 26.88
CA ASP A 177 10.05 -6.99 25.63
C ASP A 177 9.07 -6.46 24.56
N PHE A 178 8.42 -5.32 24.81
CA PHE A 178 7.47 -4.73 23.87
C PHE A 178 8.20 -4.11 22.67
N GLN A 179 8.05 -4.72 21.49
CA GLN A 179 8.65 -4.28 20.24
C GLN A 179 7.56 -3.74 19.29
N TRP A 180 7.80 -2.55 18.71
CA TRP A 180 6.92 -1.85 17.77
C TRP A 180 6.91 -2.47 16.37
#